data_AF-A0AA43IIA0-F1
#
_entry.id   AF-A0AA43IIA0-F1
#
_cell.length_a   1.000
_cell.length_b   1.000
_cell.length_c   1.000
_cell.angle_alpha   90.00
_cell.angle_beta   90.00
_cell.angle_gamma   90.00
#
_symmetry.space_group_name_H-M   'P 1'
#
loop_
_entity.id
_entity.type
_entity.pdbx_description
1 polymer ?
#
loop_
_entity_poly.entity_id
_entity_poly.type
_entity_poly.pdbx_seq_one_letter_code
_entity_poly.pdbx_strand_id
1 'polypeptide(L)'
;MRSTTPLAGTSWQLHAIQSMDDAQGTTRVADPARFTLHFEAEGRVTLRLDCNRGSGTWQATPTADSSGSLVFGPIAATRALCAAP
;
A
#
# COMPACT_ATOMS: atom_id res chain seq x y z
N MET A 1 -21.85 -9.59 13.05
CA MET A 1 -20.88 -10.43 12.30
C MET A 1 -19.76 -9.50 11.83
N ARG A 2 -18.50 -9.74 12.19
CA ARG A 2 -17.37 -8.93 11.69
C ARG A 2 -17.16 -9.31 10.22
N SER A 3 -17.49 -8.41 9.30
CA SER A 3 -17.17 -8.59 7.88
C SER A 3 -15.66 -8.76 7.76
N THR A 4 -15.21 -9.95 7.36
CA THR A 4 -13.79 -10.19 7.10
C THR A 4 -13.48 -9.52 5.78
N THR A 5 -12.86 -8.35 5.83
CA THR A 5 -12.43 -7.64 4.63
C THR A 5 -11.35 -8.49 3.94
N PRO A 6 -11.45 -8.78 2.62
CA PRO A 6 -10.57 -9.74 1.95
C PRO A 6 -9.08 -9.38 2.00
N LEU A 7 -8.75 -8.14 2.36
CA LEU A 7 -7.38 -7.65 2.47
C LEU A 7 -6.74 -7.91 3.84
N ALA A 8 -7.53 -8.12 4.89
CA ALA A 8 -6.99 -8.28 6.25
C ALA A 8 -6.08 -9.50 6.35
N GLY A 9 -4.87 -9.31 6.89
CA GLY A 9 -3.82 -10.33 6.98
C GLY A 9 -2.96 -10.46 5.72
N THR A 10 -3.27 -9.77 4.62
CA THR A 10 -2.48 -9.84 3.38
C THR A 10 -1.30 -8.87 3.40
N SER A 11 -0.26 -9.21 2.64
CA SER A 11 0.93 -8.38 2.43
C SER A 11 1.19 -8.20 0.96
N TRP A 12 1.39 -6.96 0.54
CA TRP A 12 1.53 -6.57 -0.86
C TRP A 12 2.91 -5.97 -1.10
N GLN A 13 3.42 -6.15 -2.32
CA GLN A 13 4.63 -5.52 -2.82
C GLN A 13 4.29 -4.58 -3.98
N LEU A 14 4.94 -3.41 -4.03
CA LEU A 14 4.81 -2.50 -5.16
C LEU A 14 5.73 -2.96 -6.31
N HIS A 15 5.13 -3.36 -7.43
CA HIS A 15 5.89 -3.76 -8.62
C HIS A 15 6.11 -2.61 -9.61
N ALA A 16 5.11 -1.75 -9.81
CA ALA A 16 5.20 -0.65 -10.74
C ALA A 16 4.19 0.45 -10.40
N ILE A 17 4.48 1.67 -10.84
CA ILE A 17 3.55 2.79 -10.87
C ILE A 17 3.36 3.16 -12.33
N GLN A 18 2.12 3.10 -12.81
CA GLN A 18 1.75 3.61 -14.12
C GLN A 18 1.20 5.02 -13.96
N SER A 19 1.84 6.00 -14.61
CA SER A 19 1.32 7.36 -14.66
C SER A 19 0.18 7.46 -15.66
N MET A 20 -0.72 8.42 -15.42
CA MET A 20 -1.73 8.83 -16.40
C MET A 20 -1.18 9.83 -17.42
N ASP A 21 0.03 10.35 -17.19
CA ASP A 21 0.79 11.11 -18.17
C ASP A 21 1.61 10.15 -19.03
N ASP A 22 1.27 10.05 -20.31
CA ASP A 22 1.95 9.18 -21.28
C ASP A 22 3.43 9.50 -21.42
N ALA A 23 3.85 10.76 -21.21
CA ALA A 23 5.26 11.14 -21.27
C ALA A 23 6.06 10.55 -20.11
N GLN A 24 5.42 10.31 -18.95
CA GLN A 24 6.03 9.67 -17.80
C GLN A 24 5.99 8.14 -17.90
N GLY A 25 4.90 7.58 -18.42
CA GLY A 25 4.76 6.14 -18.64
C GLY A 25 4.75 5.31 -17.35
N THR A 26 5.46 4.18 -17.35
CA THR A 26 5.49 3.23 -16.23
C THR A 26 6.85 3.18 -15.55
N THR A 27 6.89 3.49 -14.26
CA THR A 27 8.06 3.30 -13.39
C THR A 27 8.02 1.91 -12.77
N ARG A 28 8.98 1.05 -13.10
CA ARG A 28 9.13 -0.28 -12.48
C ARG A 28 10.02 -0.21 -11.25
N VAL A 29 9.65 -0.94 -10.20
CA VAL A 29 10.42 -1.03 -8.95
C VAL A 29 11.47 -2.14 -9.09
N ALA A 30 12.75 -1.78 -8.96
CA ALA A 30 13.85 -2.73 -9.09
C ALA A 30 13.88 -3.79 -7.97
N ASP A 31 13.54 -3.40 -6.74
CA ASP A 31 13.44 -4.29 -5.58
C ASP A 31 12.09 -4.09 -4.85
N PRO A 32 11.04 -4.83 -5.24
CA PRO A 32 9.73 -4.75 -4.61
C PRO A 32 9.71 -5.08 -3.11
N ALA A 33 10.71 -5.82 -2.59
CA ALA A 33 10.78 -6.14 -1.17
C ALA A 33 11.13 -4.92 -0.29
N ARG A 34 11.60 -3.83 -0.90
CA ARG A 34 11.80 -2.52 -0.25
C ARG A 34 10.51 -1.71 -0.14
N PHE A 35 9.44 -2.08 -0.84
CA PHE A 35 8.19 -1.34 -0.89
C PHE A 35 7.00 -2.27 -0.59
N THR A 36 6.66 -2.39 0.69
CA THR A 36 5.66 -3.35 1.15
C THR A 36 4.55 -2.68 1.95
N LEU A 37 3.37 -3.25 1.88
CA LEU A 37 2.21 -2.86 2.68
C LEU A 37 1.61 -4.11 3.33
N HIS A 38 1.39 -4.08 4.64
CA HIS A 38 0.70 -5.14 5.36
C HIS A 38 -0.62 -4.61 5.94
N PHE A 39 -1.73 -5.20 5.52
CA PHE A 39 -3.05 -4.90 6.05
C PHE A 39 -3.28 -5.71 7.32
N GLU A 40 -3.06 -5.12 8.49
CA GLU A 40 -3.35 -5.78 9.75
C GLU A 40 -4.86 -5.97 9.93
N ALA A 41 -5.21 -6.95 10.78
CA ALA A 41 -6.57 -7.03 11.32
C ALA A 41 -6.94 -5.71 12.02
N GLU A 42 -8.24 -5.41 12.07
CA GLU A 42 -8.78 -4.23 12.77
C GLU A 42 -8.49 -2.87 12.10
N GLY A 43 -8.12 -2.88 10.81
CA GLY A 43 -8.05 -1.64 10.02
C GLY A 43 -6.78 -0.83 10.25
N ARG A 44 -5.69 -1.46 10.72
CA ARG A 44 -4.34 -0.86 10.76
C ARG A 44 -3.50 -1.32 9.58
N VAL A 45 -2.63 -0.44 9.08
CA VAL A 45 -1.69 -0.76 8.01
C VAL A 45 -0.28 -0.43 8.45
N THR A 46 0.67 -1.29 8.11
CA THR A 46 2.11 -1.02 8.24
C THR A 46 2.76 -1.03 6.88
N LEU A 47 3.71 -0.10 6.69
CA LEU A 47 4.36 0.13 5.41
C LEU A 47 5.88 0.11 5.57
N ARG A 48 6.54 -0.45 4.56
CA ARG A 48 7.94 -0.20 4.26
C ARG A 48 7.98 0.61 2.98
N LEU A 49 8.57 1.79 3.04
CA LEU A 49 8.67 2.75 1.95
C LEU A 49 10.15 3.00 1.70
N ASP A 50 10.78 2.03 1.05
CA ASP A 50 12.23 1.90 0.99
C ASP A 50 12.87 1.72 2.37
N CYS A 51 13.65 2.70 2.82
CA CYS A 51 14.26 2.76 4.13
C CYS A 51 13.31 3.37 5.16
N ASN A 52 12.25 4.06 4.70
CA ASN A 52 11.24 4.63 5.57
C ASN A 52 10.24 3.58 6.05
N ARG A 53 9.71 3.80 7.25
CA ARG A 53 8.64 2.99 7.83
C ARG A 53 7.43 3.86 8.02
N GLY A 54 6.26 3.31 7.75
CA GLY A 54 4.99 4.00 7.90
C GLY A 54 3.94 3.15 8.59
N SER A 55 2.95 3.82 9.17
CA SER A 55 1.77 3.20 9.74
C SER A 55 0.56 4.11 9.64
N GLY A 56 -0.63 3.53 9.58
CA GLY A 56 -1.87 4.29 9.63
C GLY A 56 -3.08 3.38 9.72
N THR A 57 -4.23 3.90 9.31
CA THR A 57 -5.48 3.15 9.24
C THR A 57 -5.89 2.88 7.79
N TRP A 58 -6.66 1.82 7.59
CA TRP A 58 -7.26 1.49 6.30
C TRP A 58 -8.66 0.92 6.47
N GLN A 59 -9.49 1.17 5.46
CA GLN A 59 -10.81 0.58 5.31
C GLN A 59 -11.00 0.15 3.87
N ALA A 60 -11.58 -1.04 3.66
CA ALA A 60 -12.01 -1.44 2.34
C ALA A 60 -13.48 -1.85 2.35
N THR A 61 -14.20 -1.41 1.32
CA THR A 61 -15.62 -1.66 1.12
C THR A 61 -15.78 -2.43 -0.20
N PRO A 62 -15.97 -3.76 -0.15
CA PRO A 62 -16.21 -4.54 -1.36
C PRO A 62 -17.61 -4.29 -1.93
N THR A 63 -17.75 -4.43 -3.25
CA THR A 63 -19.02 -4.48 -3.98
C THR A 63 -19.22 -5.92 -4.51
N ALA A 64 -20.36 -6.19 -5.17
CA ALA A 64 -20.70 -7.53 -5.67
C ALA A 64 -19.73 -8.06 -6.75
N ASP A 65 -19.10 -7.18 -7.53
CA ASP A 65 -18.40 -7.54 -8.76
C ASP A 65 -16.88 -7.63 -8.59
N SER A 66 -16.39 -8.12 -7.44
CA SER A 66 -14.95 -8.14 -7.10
C SER A 66 -14.24 -6.77 -7.17
N SER A 67 -15.02 -5.70 -7.14
CA SER A 67 -14.55 -4.32 -7.07
C SER A 67 -14.84 -3.73 -5.69
N GLY A 68 -14.43 -2.50 -5.45
CA GLY A 68 -14.64 -1.84 -4.18
C GLY A 68 -13.83 -0.57 -4.03
N SER A 69 -13.90 0.01 -2.84
CA SER A 69 -13.03 1.12 -2.44
C SER A 69 -12.02 0.63 -1.40
N LEU A 70 -10.83 1.22 -1.47
CA LEU A 70 -9.80 1.12 -0.44
C LEU A 70 -9.40 2.54 -0.05
N VAL A 71 -9.56 2.88 1.22
CA VAL A 71 -9.27 4.21 1.75
C VAL A 71 -8.24 4.06 2.86
N PHE A 72 -7.20 4.88 2.79
CA PHE A 72 -6.23 5.03 3.86
C PHE A 72 -6.55 6.30 4.66
N GLY A 73 -6.46 6.22 5.98
CA GLY A 73 -6.42 7.40 6.83
C GLY A 73 -5.06 8.10 6.76
N PRO A 74 -4.79 9.06 7.66
CA PRO A 74 -3.49 9.67 7.78
C PRO A 74 -2.39 8.62 7.98
N ILE A 75 -1.34 8.69 7.16
CA ILE A 75 -0.16 7.84 7.28
C ILE A 75 0.94 8.64 7.97
N ALA A 76 1.37 8.16 9.13
CA ALA A 76 2.60 8.62 9.76
C ALA A 76 3.78 7.86 9.15
N ALA A 77 4.87 8.57 8.81
CA ALA A 77 6.07 7.95 8.25
C ALA A 77 7.34 8.64 8.75
N THR A 78 8.43 7.89 8.78
CA THR A 78 9.77 8.44 8.98
C THR A 78 10.23 9.27 7.78
N ARG A 79 11.29 10.08 7.97
CA ARG A 79 11.93 10.89 6.90
C ARG A 79 13.43 10.62 6.84
N ALA A 80 13.80 9.37 6.69
CA ALA A 80 15.18 8.96 6.43
C ALA A 80 15.58 9.29 4.99
N LEU A 81 16.85 9.64 4.82
CA LEU A 81 17.47 9.75 3.50
C LEU A 81 17.76 8.34 2.98
N CYS A 82 16.98 7.89 1.99
CA CYS A 82 17.20 6.59 1.38
C CYS A 82 18.27 6.65 0.29
N ALA A 83 18.89 5.51 0.02
CA ALA A 83 19.81 5.39 -1.11
C ALA A 83 19.06 5.65 -2.43
N ALA A 84 19.79 6.17 -3.42
CA ALA A 84 19.23 6.34 -4.75
C ALA A 84 18.71 4.99 -5.30
N PRO A 85 17.57 5.00 -6.02
CA PRO A 85 17.04 3.81 -6.69
C PRO A 85 17.91 3.35 -7.85
#